data_AF-M3K5K2-F1
#
_entry.id   AF-M3K5K2-F1
#
_cell.length_a   1.000
_cell.length_b   1.000
_cell.length_c   1.000
_cell.angle_alpha   90.00
_cell.angle_beta   90.00
_cell.angle_gamma   90.00
#
_symmetry.space_group_name_H-M   'P 1'
#
loop_
_entity.id
_entity.type
_entity.pdbx_description
1 polymer ?
#
loop_
_entity_poly.entity_id
_entity_poly.type
_entity_poly.pdbx_seq_one_letter_code
_entity_poly.pdbx_strand_id
1 'polypeptide(L)'
;MNQINISSNTNCKLEILENIWHQMEDSLIDYKFFSFDLQMDENRRKMISYSQLSTNKSNLQRMSALCKLIKILIKHLQNEDCLDSTTIRDIYYQDVEVFSHKQDECKFLLSQLVEDCLQWSLPTDLKIHPTQKGLVYGDWFDILKEPILIPLDFENCFGNHHKNGTLTVVILEKDAAYNYLCSYITNNLKHQFSNFLIVTAKGFSDALTLRFLVWLQKKFSCRFVGFFDSDVYGITIFKQYNQHLGCLKYTGVFLLESPPTTWLTISSRDITLMMNLSTTIDCDIAHRELTRGLFMLKKAEMNVASSKEELVYVDYIVIKILDIPIELSKKMSSYTPRQVGAANTLDYKVYIEKDGKPVSPFHDIPLYANEEKTILNMIVEVPRWTNAKLEISKEQKLNPIIQDTKKGKLRFVRNCFPHHGYIHNYGAFPQTWEDPNQTHPETKAKGDNDPLDVCEIGERVAAVGEVKQVKVLGVMALLDEGETDWKVIVIDVNDPLAPKLNDIEDVETHLPGLLRATNEWFRIYKIPDGKPENQFAFSGECKNKKYAEEIIGECAEAWEKLIKGESVDSKGIDLTNTTLTTTPTYSDVAAHEIPAAAPAAAAPIDKSIDKWFFISGAH
;
A
#
# COMPACT_ATOMS: atom_id res chain seq x y z
N MET A 1 33.27 -6.63 58.71
CA MET A 1 32.70 -6.60 57.34
C MET A 1 33.45 -7.64 56.55
N ASN A 2 32.83 -8.79 56.28
CA ASN A 2 33.44 -9.80 55.42
C ASN A 2 33.24 -9.35 53.97
N GLN A 3 34.31 -8.90 53.30
CA GLN A 3 34.31 -8.68 51.87
C GLN A 3 34.35 -10.04 51.17
N ILE A 4 33.35 -10.32 50.33
CA ILE A 4 33.32 -11.51 49.48
C ILE A 4 34.26 -11.24 48.30
N ASN A 5 35.46 -11.83 48.34
CA ASN A 5 36.46 -11.74 47.29
C ASN A 5 36.36 -12.96 46.36
N ILE A 6 36.04 -12.73 45.09
CA ILE A 6 35.93 -13.79 44.07
C ILE A 6 37.27 -13.88 43.33
N SER A 7 38.09 -14.88 43.66
CA SER A 7 39.31 -15.21 42.91
C SER A 7 39.03 -16.33 41.90
N SER A 8 39.41 -16.09 40.66
CA SER A 8 39.28 -16.99 39.51
C SER A 8 40.09 -18.28 39.66
N ASN A 9 39.39 -19.42 39.71
CA ASN A 9 39.77 -20.62 38.97
C ASN A 9 38.62 -21.65 39.03
N THR A 10 38.15 -22.05 37.84
CA THR A 10 37.33 -23.24 37.54
C THR A 10 36.27 -23.63 38.56
N ASN A 11 35.04 -23.14 38.41
CA ASN A 11 33.84 -23.67 39.07
C ASN A 11 32.60 -23.37 38.21
N CYS A 12 31.63 -24.28 38.18
CA CYS A 12 30.35 -24.11 37.50
C CYS A 12 29.69 -22.80 37.98
N LYS A 13 29.06 -22.01 37.09
CA LYS A 13 28.36 -20.76 37.47
C LYS A 13 27.36 -20.97 38.62
N LEU A 14 26.77 -22.16 38.68
CA LEU A 14 25.93 -22.62 39.77
C LEU A 14 26.65 -22.61 41.11
N GLU A 15 27.86 -23.17 41.19
CA GLU A 15 28.67 -23.23 42.41
C GLU A 15 29.03 -21.82 42.92
N ILE A 16 29.26 -20.85 42.02
CA ILE A 16 29.53 -19.47 42.42
C ILE A 16 28.30 -18.86 43.10
N LEU A 17 27.11 -19.03 42.52
CA LEU A 17 25.87 -18.52 43.11
C LEU A 17 25.50 -19.26 44.41
N GLU A 18 25.70 -20.59 44.46
CA GLU A 18 25.47 -21.39 45.67
C GLU A 18 26.42 -20.97 46.80
N ASN A 19 27.70 -20.69 46.51
CA ASN A 19 28.64 -20.17 47.49
C ASN A 19 28.20 -18.80 48.04
N ILE A 20 27.73 -17.89 47.16
CA ILE A 20 27.18 -16.59 47.59
C ILE A 20 25.96 -16.81 48.49
N TRP A 21 25.06 -17.71 48.10
CA TRP A 21 23.86 -18.02 48.87
C TRP A 21 24.18 -18.62 50.25
N HIS A 22 25.10 -19.58 50.32
CA HIS A 22 25.53 -20.17 51.58
C HIS A 22 26.18 -19.15 52.52
N GLN A 23 27.01 -18.24 52.00
CA GLN A 23 27.58 -17.16 52.82
C GLN A 23 26.51 -16.23 53.41
N MET A 24 25.44 -15.98 52.65
CA MET A 24 24.30 -15.19 53.15
C MET A 24 23.50 -15.97 54.22
N GLU A 25 23.25 -17.25 53.98
CA GLU A 25 22.53 -18.13 54.90
C GLU A 25 23.28 -18.28 56.23
N ASP A 26 24.58 -18.56 56.19
CA ASP A 26 25.45 -18.63 57.37
C ASP A 26 25.46 -17.31 58.13
N SER A 27 25.51 -16.18 57.43
CA SER A 27 25.46 -14.86 58.05
C SER A 27 24.12 -14.62 58.77
N LEU A 28 23.00 -15.09 58.20
CA LEU A 28 21.69 -14.99 58.83
C LEU A 28 21.55 -15.91 60.04
N ILE A 29 22.06 -17.14 59.96
CA ILE A 29 22.03 -18.13 61.06
C ILE A 29 22.89 -17.64 62.24
N ASP A 30 24.06 -17.06 61.96
CA ASP A 30 25.00 -16.55 62.95
C ASP A 30 24.65 -15.14 63.47
N TYR A 31 23.50 -14.57 63.07
CA TYR A 31 23.09 -13.19 63.39
C TYR A 31 24.12 -12.12 62.99
N LYS A 32 24.89 -12.37 61.92
CA LYS A 32 25.88 -11.44 61.36
C LYS A 32 25.25 -10.56 60.28
N PHE A 33 25.52 -9.27 60.35
CA PHE A 33 25.09 -8.32 59.33
C PHE A 33 25.89 -8.47 58.04
N PHE A 34 25.21 -8.42 56.90
CA PHE A 34 25.83 -8.38 55.58
C PHE A 34 25.24 -7.26 54.70
N SER A 35 26.00 -6.88 53.69
CA SER A 35 25.63 -5.89 52.67
C SER A 35 26.05 -6.37 51.28
N PHE A 36 25.32 -5.97 50.26
CA PHE A 36 25.74 -6.09 48.87
C PHE A 36 26.36 -4.77 48.44
N ASP A 37 27.65 -4.80 48.12
CA ASP A 37 28.36 -3.66 47.58
C ASP A 37 28.47 -3.84 46.07
N LEU A 38 27.54 -3.22 45.32
CA LEU A 38 27.47 -3.33 43.86
C LEU A 38 28.18 -2.15 43.19
N GLN A 39 28.91 -2.45 42.11
CA GLN A 39 29.59 -1.44 41.30
C GLN A 39 28.61 -0.78 40.31
N MET A 40 28.73 0.52 40.08
CA MET A 40 27.78 1.29 39.24
C MET A 40 28.22 1.60 37.81
N ASP A 41 29.50 1.43 37.44
CA ASP A 41 29.98 1.88 36.14
C ASP A 41 31.37 1.32 35.76
N GLU A 42 31.67 1.29 34.46
CA GLU A 42 32.98 0.89 33.89
C GLU A 42 34.12 1.83 34.33
N ASN A 43 33.80 3.06 34.74
CA ASN A 43 34.76 4.10 35.17
C ASN A 43 35.21 4.01 36.65
N ARG A 44 34.94 2.91 37.36
CA ARG A 44 35.56 2.50 38.65
C ARG A 44 35.62 3.55 39.78
N ARG A 45 34.53 4.27 40.11
CA ARG A 45 34.57 5.21 41.28
C ARG A 45 33.37 5.26 42.21
N LYS A 46 32.21 4.65 41.92
CA LYS A 46 31.02 4.72 42.77
C LYS A 46 30.48 3.33 43.11
N MET A 47 30.52 2.98 44.39
CA MET A 47 29.95 1.74 44.96
C MET A 47 28.59 2.08 45.60
N ILE A 48 27.57 1.28 45.32
CA ILE A 48 26.30 1.33 46.08
C ILE A 48 26.28 0.15 47.03
N SER A 49 26.11 0.45 48.32
CA SER A 49 25.90 -0.57 49.35
C SER A 49 24.41 -0.68 49.66
N TYR A 50 23.84 -1.87 49.44
CA TYR A 50 22.54 -2.25 49.98
C TYR A 50 22.79 -3.04 51.26
N SER A 51 22.21 -2.62 52.39
CA SER A 51 22.45 -3.24 53.70
C SER A 51 21.14 -3.64 54.38
N GLN A 52 21.20 -4.71 55.17
CA GLN A 52 20.10 -5.19 56.01
C GLN A 52 19.60 -4.13 57.02
N LEU A 53 20.47 -3.20 57.45
CA LEU A 53 20.14 -2.14 58.41
C LEU A 53 19.89 -0.77 57.74
N SER A 54 19.51 -0.75 56.47
CA SER A 54 19.25 0.50 55.75
C SER A 54 18.04 1.25 56.34
N THR A 55 18.22 2.53 56.66
CA THR A 55 17.13 3.45 57.06
C THR A 55 16.23 3.85 55.87
N ASN A 56 16.68 3.61 54.63
CA ASN A 56 15.91 3.85 53.42
C ASN A 56 15.17 2.57 53.00
N LYS A 57 13.83 2.64 52.93
CA LYS A 57 12.94 1.56 52.51
C LYS A 57 13.29 1.01 51.11
N SER A 58 13.65 1.89 50.16
CA SER A 58 13.99 1.48 48.79
C SER A 58 15.25 0.62 48.74
N ASN A 59 16.27 0.97 49.53
CA ASN A 59 17.51 0.19 49.60
C ASN A 59 17.29 -1.17 50.29
N LEU A 60 16.42 -1.23 51.31
CA LEU A 60 16.06 -2.50 51.95
C LEU A 60 15.30 -3.42 50.98
N GLN A 61 14.41 -2.84 50.18
CA GLN A 61 13.67 -3.58 49.15
C GLN A 61 14.59 -4.10 48.04
N ARG A 62 15.56 -3.30 47.59
CA ARG A 62 16.60 -3.72 46.63
C ARG A 62 17.49 -4.84 47.19
N MET A 63 17.87 -4.76 48.46
CA MET A 63 18.56 -5.84 49.18
C MET A 63 17.74 -7.15 49.11
N SER A 64 16.46 -7.11 49.49
CA SER A 64 15.58 -8.28 49.41
C SER A 64 15.43 -8.82 47.98
N ALA A 65 15.33 -7.93 47.00
CA ALA A 65 15.26 -8.27 45.59
C ALA A 65 16.53 -8.97 45.10
N LEU A 66 17.73 -8.53 45.51
CA LEU A 66 18.99 -9.19 45.19
C LEU A 66 19.08 -10.59 45.79
N CYS A 67 18.68 -10.76 47.05
CA CYS A 67 18.59 -12.09 47.67
C CYS A 67 17.68 -13.02 46.86
N LYS A 68 16.51 -12.51 46.46
CA LYS A 68 15.56 -13.25 45.65
C LYS A 68 16.16 -13.62 44.29
N LEU A 69 16.82 -12.67 43.60
CA LEU A 69 17.46 -12.89 42.31
C LEU A 69 18.52 -13.99 42.37
N ILE A 70 19.41 -13.99 43.36
CA ILE A 70 20.44 -15.04 43.52
C ILE A 70 19.77 -16.41 43.62
N LYS A 71 18.72 -16.55 44.44
CA LYS A 71 17.97 -17.80 44.58
C LYS A 71 17.27 -18.23 43.28
N ILE A 72 16.71 -17.28 42.54
CA ILE A 72 16.09 -17.54 41.23
C ILE A 72 17.13 -18.04 40.24
N LEU A 73 18.31 -17.41 40.19
CA LEU A 73 19.39 -17.78 39.29
C LEU A 73 19.97 -19.17 39.61
N ILE A 74 20.08 -19.54 40.89
CA ILE A 74 20.48 -20.91 41.30
C ILE A 74 19.47 -21.92 40.75
N LYS A 75 18.17 -21.70 41.00
CA LYS A 75 17.11 -22.60 40.52
C LYS A 75 17.07 -22.68 38.99
N HIS A 76 17.33 -21.57 38.32
CA HIS A 76 17.42 -21.48 36.86
C HIS A 76 18.56 -22.35 36.31
N LEU A 77 19.76 -22.27 36.91
CA LEU A 77 20.91 -23.07 36.50
C LEU A 77 20.80 -24.56 36.88
N GLN A 78 19.98 -24.91 37.87
CA GLN A 78 19.71 -26.30 38.26
C GLN A 78 18.72 -27.01 37.31
N ASN A 79 17.89 -26.24 36.58
CA ASN A 79 16.89 -26.79 35.68
C ASN A 79 17.36 -26.71 34.22
N GLU A 80 17.98 -27.78 33.71
CA GLU A 80 18.50 -27.81 32.33
C GLU A 80 17.41 -27.53 31.27
N ASP A 81 16.17 -27.97 31.50
CA ASP A 81 15.03 -27.75 30.58
C ASP A 81 14.59 -26.27 30.46
N CYS A 82 14.92 -25.41 31.43
CA CYS A 82 14.48 -24.00 31.47
C CYS A 82 15.50 -23.03 30.85
N LEU A 83 16.71 -23.50 30.54
CA LEU A 83 17.81 -22.65 30.09
C LEU A 83 17.50 -21.94 28.77
N ASP A 84 16.82 -22.58 27.82
CA ASP A 84 16.69 -22.02 26.46
C ASP A 84 15.51 -21.06 26.26
N SER A 85 14.65 -20.82 27.27
CA SER A 85 13.41 -20.05 27.09
C SER A 85 13.12 -18.97 28.14
N THR A 86 13.98 -18.79 29.14
CA THR A 86 13.68 -17.87 30.26
C THR A 86 13.84 -16.40 29.88
N THR A 87 12.82 -15.59 30.13
CA THR A 87 12.86 -14.14 29.92
C THR A 87 12.95 -13.35 31.23
N ILE A 88 13.41 -12.10 31.15
CA ILE A 88 13.42 -11.17 32.30
C ILE A 88 12.01 -11.00 32.89
N ARG A 89 10.96 -11.12 32.06
CA ARG A 89 9.57 -11.03 32.51
C ARG A 89 9.17 -12.23 33.36
N ASP A 90 9.66 -13.42 33.03
CA ASP A 90 9.41 -14.63 33.81
C ASP A 90 10.05 -14.53 35.19
N ILE A 91 11.26 -13.96 35.27
CA ILE A 91 11.93 -13.65 36.54
C ILE A 91 11.14 -12.63 37.36
N TYR A 92 10.70 -11.54 36.72
CA TYR A 92 9.91 -10.49 37.38
C TYR A 92 8.60 -11.02 37.98
N TYR A 93 7.89 -11.92 37.27
CA TYR A 93 6.63 -12.48 37.75
C TYR A 93 6.77 -13.48 38.89
N GLN A 94 7.98 -13.96 39.21
CA GLN A 94 8.18 -14.81 40.38
C GLN A 94 7.94 -14.05 41.71
N ASP A 95 8.09 -12.73 41.71
CA ASP A 95 7.86 -11.89 42.90
C ASP A 95 7.71 -10.40 42.54
N VAL A 96 6.53 -10.02 42.05
CA VAL A 96 6.25 -8.64 41.58
C VAL A 96 6.42 -7.59 42.69
N GLU A 97 6.13 -7.96 43.94
CA GLU A 97 6.18 -7.05 45.10
C GLU A 97 7.63 -6.69 45.46
N VAL A 98 8.55 -7.66 45.41
CA VAL A 98 9.97 -7.41 45.73
C VAL A 98 10.59 -6.41 44.75
N PHE A 99 10.12 -6.38 43.50
CA PHE A 99 10.56 -5.45 42.46
C PHE A 99 9.74 -4.15 42.38
N SER A 100 9.02 -3.79 43.44
CA SER A 100 8.24 -2.54 43.52
C SER A 100 7.22 -2.36 42.39
N HIS A 101 6.66 -3.44 41.85
CA HIS A 101 5.78 -3.43 40.68
C HIS A 101 6.40 -2.79 39.43
N LYS A 102 7.74 -2.78 39.32
CA LYS A 102 8.51 -2.19 38.21
C LYS A 102 9.41 -3.24 37.59
N GLN A 103 9.09 -3.68 36.38
CA GLN A 103 9.94 -4.62 35.63
C GLN A 103 11.34 -4.05 35.35
N ASP A 104 11.45 -2.73 35.12
CA ASP A 104 12.74 -2.06 34.91
C ASP A 104 13.65 -2.14 36.14
N GLU A 105 13.07 -2.19 37.34
CA GLU A 105 13.83 -2.37 38.58
C GLU A 105 14.43 -3.79 38.65
N CYS A 106 13.65 -4.80 38.27
CA CYS A 106 14.15 -6.18 38.13
C CYS A 106 15.28 -6.25 37.11
N LYS A 107 15.12 -5.63 35.93
CA LYS A 107 16.15 -5.58 34.90
C LYS A 107 17.42 -4.89 35.41
N PHE A 108 17.28 -3.74 36.04
CA PHE A 108 18.39 -2.97 36.59
C PHE A 108 19.20 -3.80 37.60
N LEU A 109 18.55 -4.38 38.61
CA LEU A 109 19.23 -5.19 39.63
C LEU A 109 19.85 -6.46 39.04
N LEU A 110 19.20 -7.08 38.06
CA LEU A 110 19.71 -8.26 37.37
C LEU A 110 20.97 -7.93 36.56
N SER A 111 20.98 -6.84 35.78
CA SER A 111 22.18 -6.36 35.10
C SER A 111 23.30 -5.99 36.08
N GLN A 112 22.99 -5.29 37.18
CA GLN A 112 24.01 -4.95 38.18
C GLN A 112 24.65 -6.19 38.81
N LEU A 113 23.85 -7.21 39.13
CA LEU A 113 24.37 -8.44 39.72
C LEU A 113 25.18 -9.26 38.71
N VAL A 114 24.61 -9.50 37.53
CA VAL A 114 25.15 -10.46 36.56
C VAL A 114 26.23 -9.83 35.69
N GLU A 115 25.95 -8.67 35.10
CA GLU A 115 26.85 -8.03 34.14
C GLU A 115 27.92 -7.21 34.87
N ASP A 116 27.52 -6.34 35.82
CA ASP A 116 28.48 -5.44 36.48
C ASP A 116 29.34 -6.15 37.55
N CYS A 117 28.73 -7.02 38.37
CA CYS A 117 29.44 -7.64 39.49
C CYS A 117 30.06 -9.00 39.14
N LEU A 118 29.30 -9.89 38.51
CA LEU A 118 29.78 -11.24 38.15
C LEU A 118 30.51 -11.28 36.80
N GLN A 119 30.41 -10.22 35.99
CA GLN A 119 31.02 -10.13 34.65
C GLN A 119 30.54 -11.26 33.73
N TRP A 120 29.26 -11.62 33.85
CA TRP A 120 28.58 -12.62 33.03
C TRP A 120 27.61 -11.94 32.06
N SER A 121 27.38 -12.56 30.92
CA SER A 121 26.37 -12.18 29.93
C SER A 121 25.04 -12.84 30.24
N LEU A 122 23.98 -12.08 30.50
CA LEU A 122 22.64 -12.63 30.66
C LEU A 122 22.24 -13.60 29.53
N PRO A 123 22.38 -13.25 28.23
CA PRO A 123 21.99 -14.15 27.15
C PRO A 123 23.00 -15.25 26.83
N THR A 124 24.30 -15.04 27.02
CA THR A 124 25.32 -16.04 26.64
C THR A 124 25.61 -17.00 27.79
N ASP A 125 25.71 -16.45 29.01
CA ASP A 125 26.17 -17.19 30.18
C ASP A 125 25.05 -17.81 30.98
N LEU A 126 23.90 -17.13 31.06
CA LEU A 126 22.72 -17.58 31.81
C LEU A 126 21.54 -17.93 30.92
N LYS A 127 21.62 -17.69 29.60
CA LYS A 127 20.50 -17.85 28.66
C LYS A 127 19.19 -17.20 29.12
N ILE A 128 19.31 -16.02 29.73
CA ILE A 128 18.19 -15.17 30.11
C ILE A 128 18.03 -14.09 29.04
N HIS A 129 16.87 -14.05 28.40
CA HIS A 129 16.64 -13.20 27.25
C HIS A 129 15.67 -12.04 27.55
N PRO A 130 15.75 -10.92 26.80
CA PRO A 130 14.68 -9.95 26.79
C PRO A 130 13.38 -10.57 26.25
N THR A 131 12.23 -10.05 26.68
CA THR A 131 10.91 -10.53 26.24
C THR A 131 10.75 -10.41 24.71
N GLN A 132 10.18 -11.45 24.08
CA GLN A 132 9.81 -11.44 22.67
C GLN A 132 8.65 -10.47 22.44
N LYS A 133 8.85 -9.47 21.57
CA LYS A 133 7.84 -8.48 21.20
C LYS A 133 7.79 -8.24 19.70
N GLY A 134 8.97 -8.12 19.07
CA GLY A 134 9.11 -7.94 17.63
C GLY A 134 8.66 -9.16 16.84
N LEU A 135 7.98 -8.91 15.74
CA LEU A 135 7.63 -9.87 14.71
C LEU A 135 8.60 -9.72 13.54
N VAL A 136 8.87 -10.83 12.85
CA VAL A 136 9.69 -10.88 11.64
C VAL A 136 9.00 -11.71 10.56
N TYR A 137 9.08 -11.22 9.32
CA TYR A 137 8.58 -11.88 8.11
C TYR A 137 9.49 -11.51 6.93
N GLY A 138 9.66 -12.40 5.96
CA GLY A 138 10.33 -12.05 4.70
C GLY A 138 10.91 -13.24 3.97
N ASP A 139 11.48 -13.01 2.80
CA ASP A 139 11.95 -14.07 1.90
C ASP A 139 13.44 -14.39 2.06
N TRP A 140 14.15 -13.70 2.96
CA TRP A 140 15.59 -13.89 3.16
C TRP A 140 15.94 -15.24 3.80
N PHE A 141 15.08 -15.73 4.70
CA PHE A 141 15.22 -17.03 5.37
C PHE A 141 14.05 -17.95 4.96
N ASP A 142 14.35 -19.16 4.48
CA ASP A 142 13.33 -20.09 3.96
C ASP A 142 12.28 -20.53 4.98
N ILE A 143 12.61 -20.43 6.27
CA ILE A 143 11.73 -20.79 7.38
C ILE A 143 10.59 -19.77 7.60
N LEU A 144 10.72 -18.55 7.09
CA LEU A 144 9.78 -17.45 7.30
C LEU A 144 8.62 -17.48 6.29
N LYS A 145 7.78 -18.51 6.36
CA LYS A 145 6.57 -18.62 5.52
C LYS A 145 5.42 -17.72 6.01
N GLU A 146 5.41 -17.40 7.29
CA GLU A 146 4.42 -16.55 7.95
C GLU A 146 5.11 -15.63 8.96
N PRO A 147 4.46 -14.52 9.38
CA PRO A 147 4.97 -13.67 10.45
C PRO A 147 5.16 -14.45 11.76
N ILE A 148 6.38 -14.48 12.28
CA ILE A 148 6.70 -15.12 13.56
C ILE A 148 7.27 -14.10 14.56
N LEU A 149 7.17 -14.41 15.86
CA LEU A 149 7.95 -13.70 16.86
C LEU A 149 9.44 -13.97 16.64
N ILE A 150 10.28 -12.95 16.81
CA ILE A 150 11.73 -13.12 16.73
C ILE A 150 12.15 -14.19 17.77
N PRO A 151 12.74 -15.32 17.35
CA PRO A 151 13.14 -16.39 18.25
C PRO A 151 14.18 -15.91 19.27
N LEU A 152 14.18 -16.47 20.48
CA LEU A 152 15.19 -16.16 21.49
C LEU A 152 16.60 -16.57 21.04
N ASP A 153 16.67 -17.69 20.30
CA ASP A 153 17.87 -18.26 19.70
C ASP A 153 17.92 -18.01 18.18
N PHE A 154 17.65 -16.77 17.78
CA PHE A 154 17.61 -16.38 16.37
C PHE A 154 18.91 -16.70 15.62
N GLU A 155 20.06 -16.74 16.31
CA GLU A 155 21.37 -17.04 15.69
C GLU A 155 21.41 -18.47 15.14
N ASN A 156 20.90 -19.44 15.90
CA ASN A 156 20.82 -20.84 15.45
C ASN A 156 19.66 -21.06 14.49
N CYS A 157 18.50 -20.41 14.73
CA CYS A 157 17.34 -20.55 13.84
C CYS A 157 17.61 -20.04 12.41
N PHE A 158 18.42 -19.00 12.26
CA PHE A 158 18.65 -18.32 10.97
C PHE A 158 20.09 -18.46 10.43
N GLY A 159 21.00 -19.10 11.17
CA GLY A 159 22.43 -19.10 10.87
C GLY A 159 22.87 -19.77 9.56
N ASN A 160 22.09 -20.71 9.01
CA ASN A 160 22.52 -21.61 7.94
C ASN A 160 21.82 -21.45 6.58
N HIS A 161 20.78 -20.62 6.47
CA HIS A 161 19.92 -20.56 5.26
C HIS A 161 19.70 -19.12 4.80
N HIS A 162 20.60 -18.57 3.99
CA HIS A 162 20.43 -17.20 3.46
C HIS A 162 20.68 -17.13 1.95
N LYS A 163 20.05 -16.14 1.33
CA LYS A 163 20.24 -15.79 -0.08
C LYS A 163 21.49 -14.92 -0.27
N ASN A 164 22.02 -14.89 -1.49
CA ASN A 164 23.11 -13.98 -1.86
C ASN A 164 22.55 -12.61 -2.25
N GLY A 165 23.17 -11.53 -1.77
CA GLY A 165 22.83 -10.17 -2.16
C GLY A 165 22.87 -9.18 -1.00
N THR A 166 22.26 -8.01 -1.21
CA THR A 166 22.02 -7.03 -0.14
C THR A 166 20.63 -7.26 0.43
N LEU A 167 20.55 -7.48 1.75
CA LEU A 167 19.31 -7.64 2.49
C LEU A 167 18.68 -6.27 2.76
N THR A 168 17.47 -6.04 2.27
CA THR A 168 16.65 -4.89 2.68
C THR A 168 15.88 -5.24 3.96
N VAL A 169 16.14 -4.53 5.05
CA VAL A 169 15.39 -4.68 6.30
C VAL A 169 14.45 -3.50 6.48
N VAL A 170 13.15 -3.77 6.42
CA VAL A 170 12.06 -2.82 6.62
C VAL A 170 11.63 -2.86 8.07
N ILE A 171 11.75 -1.76 8.79
CA ILE A 171 11.37 -1.65 10.20
C ILE A 171 10.07 -0.85 10.29
N LEU A 172 9.01 -1.41 10.88
CA LEU A 172 7.68 -0.77 10.97
C LEU A 172 7.26 -0.55 12.42
N GLU A 173 6.96 0.69 12.79
CA GLU A 173 6.45 1.02 14.13
C GLU A 173 5.07 0.38 14.43
N LYS A 174 4.18 0.36 13.43
CA LYS A 174 2.75 0.06 13.63
C LYS A 174 2.39 -1.36 13.22
N ASP A 175 1.85 -2.14 14.16
CA ASP A 175 1.43 -3.53 13.91
C ASP A 175 0.42 -3.69 12.79
N ALA A 176 -0.55 -2.77 12.70
CA ALA A 176 -1.55 -2.79 11.63
C ALA A 176 -0.90 -2.64 10.26
N ALA A 177 0.05 -1.69 10.12
CA ALA A 177 0.82 -1.50 8.91
C ALA A 177 1.68 -2.73 8.57
N TYR A 178 2.29 -3.34 9.58
CA TYR A 178 3.05 -4.59 9.43
C TYR A 178 2.19 -5.73 8.88
N ASN A 179 1.07 -6.04 9.53
CA ASN A 179 0.19 -7.14 9.12
C ASN A 179 -0.34 -6.95 7.70
N TYR A 180 -0.76 -5.73 7.39
CA TYR A 180 -1.31 -5.40 6.08
C TYR A 180 -0.22 -5.46 4.98
N LEU A 181 0.98 -4.94 5.22
CA LEU A 181 2.11 -5.04 4.28
C LEU A 181 2.52 -6.51 4.03
N CYS A 182 2.58 -7.33 5.08
CA CYS A 182 2.91 -8.76 4.94
C CYS A 182 1.88 -9.49 4.06
N SER A 183 0.58 -9.23 4.28
CA SER A 183 -0.50 -9.79 3.46
C SER A 183 -0.40 -9.33 2.00
N TYR A 184 -0.16 -8.04 1.77
CA TYR A 184 -0.05 -7.48 0.42
C TYR A 184 1.14 -8.06 -0.36
N ILE A 185 2.32 -8.15 0.25
CA ILE A 185 3.50 -8.73 -0.42
C ILE A 185 3.28 -10.21 -0.73
N THR A 186 2.65 -10.96 0.18
CA THR A 186 2.35 -12.38 -0.02
C THR A 186 1.44 -12.61 -1.22
N ASN A 187 0.41 -11.76 -1.38
CA ASN A 187 -0.64 -11.94 -2.38
C ASN A 187 -0.31 -11.31 -3.74
N ASN A 188 0.38 -10.16 -3.77
CA ASN A 188 0.49 -9.33 -4.96
C ASN A 188 1.91 -9.19 -5.52
N LEU A 189 2.95 -9.26 -4.67
CA LEU A 189 4.32 -8.86 -5.06
C LEU A 189 5.39 -9.94 -4.88
N LYS A 190 5.00 -11.19 -4.64
CA LYS A 190 5.91 -12.31 -4.34
C LYS A 190 7.03 -12.52 -5.38
N HIS A 191 6.83 -12.08 -6.63
CA HIS A 191 7.82 -12.20 -7.71
C HIS A 191 8.64 -10.93 -7.97
N GLN A 192 8.21 -9.78 -7.45
CA GLN A 192 8.86 -8.48 -7.68
C GLN A 192 9.72 -8.02 -6.48
N PHE A 193 9.50 -8.61 -5.31
CA PHE A 193 10.18 -8.25 -4.07
C PHE A 193 11.05 -9.41 -3.60
N SER A 194 12.37 -9.25 -3.65
CA SER A 194 13.33 -10.27 -3.22
C SER A 194 14.37 -9.70 -2.27
N ASN A 195 14.97 -10.57 -1.46
CA ASN A 195 16.02 -10.24 -0.52
C ASN A 195 15.59 -9.22 0.56
N PHE A 196 14.48 -9.49 1.23
CA PHE A 196 13.91 -8.59 2.23
C PHE A 196 13.53 -9.27 3.55
N LEU A 197 13.51 -8.47 4.61
CA LEU A 197 12.90 -8.78 5.89
C LEU A 197 12.08 -7.58 6.36
N ILE A 198 10.91 -7.84 6.93
CA ILE A 198 10.04 -6.87 7.58
C ILE A 198 10.05 -7.20 9.07
N VAL A 199 10.30 -6.20 9.90
CA VAL A 199 10.43 -6.33 11.35
C VAL A 199 9.58 -5.27 12.03
N THR A 200 8.79 -5.63 13.05
CA THR A 200 8.08 -4.62 13.86
C THR A 200 9.02 -3.94 14.87
N ALA A 201 8.80 -2.64 15.09
CA ALA A 201 9.47 -1.86 16.11
C ALA A 201 8.47 -1.46 17.19
N LYS A 202 8.58 -2.06 18.38
CA LYS A 202 7.58 -1.92 19.45
C LYS A 202 7.87 -0.78 20.44
N GLY A 203 8.80 0.12 20.09
CA GLY A 203 9.20 1.25 20.91
C GLY A 203 9.99 0.86 22.18
N PHE A 204 9.75 1.56 23.29
CA PHE A 204 10.57 1.39 24.49
C PHE A 204 10.44 -0.01 25.13
N SER A 205 11.61 -0.56 25.47
CA SER A 205 11.90 -1.93 25.91
C SER A 205 11.92 -3.03 24.81
N ASP A 206 12.31 -2.71 23.57
CA ASP A 206 12.45 -3.69 22.46
C ASP A 206 13.89 -4.23 22.24
N ALA A 207 14.51 -4.70 23.32
CA ALA A 207 15.94 -5.07 23.31
C ALA A 207 16.25 -6.32 22.48
N LEU A 208 15.33 -7.30 22.39
CA LEU A 208 15.55 -8.50 21.58
C LEU A 208 15.58 -8.15 20.09
N THR A 209 14.64 -7.32 19.63
CA THR A 209 14.57 -6.87 18.23
C THR A 209 15.82 -6.07 17.86
N LEU A 210 16.29 -5.16 18.72
CA LEU A 210 17.54 -4.43 18.49
C LEU A 210 18.75 -5.36 18.37
N ARG A 211 18.85 -6.37 19.24
CA ARG A 211 19.92 -7.38 19.16
C ARG A 211 19.87 -8.16 17.84
N PHE A 212 18.68 -8.56 17.41
CA PHE A 212 18.48 -9.25 16.13
C PHE A 212 18.91 -8.39 14.94
N LEU A 213 18.53 -7.10 14.91
CA LEU A 213 18.90 -6.18 13.83
C LEU A 213 20.42 -5.90 13.79
N VAL A 214 21.05 -5.73 14.95
CA VAL A 214 22.52 -5.57 15.04
C VAL A 214 23.24 -6.84 14.59
N TRP A 215 22.70 -8.02 14.93
CA TRP A 215 23.24 -9.29 14.43
C TRP A 215 23.12 -9.40 12.91
N LEU A 216 21.97 -9.04 12.31
CA LEU A 216 21.80 -8.99 10.86
C LEU A 216 22.86 -8.08 10.20
N GLN A 217 23.06 -6.86 10.74
CA GLN A 217 24.05 -5.91 10.23
C GLN A 217 25.49 -6.44 10.28
N LYS A 218 25.83 -7.23 11.31
CA LYS A 218 27.16 -7.84 11.44
C LYS A 218 27.35 -9.03 10.49
N LYS A 219 26.28 -9.76 10.19
CA LYS A 219 26.32 -11.02 9.42
C LYS A 219 26.14 -10.79 7.91
N PHE A 220 25.35 -9.80 7.51
CA PHE A 220 24.92 -9.57 6.13
C PHE A 220 25.12 -8.12 5.70
N SER A 221 25.19 -7.91 4.38
CA SER A 221 25.08 -6.55 3.81
C SER A 221 23.64 -6.09 3.92
N CYS A 222 23.36 -5.14 4.82
CA CYS A 222 22.00 -4.70 5.11
C CYS A 222 21.75 -3.26 4.67
N ARG A 223 20.58 -3.02 4.05
CA ARG A 223 19.98 -1.69 3.89
C ARG A 223 18.79 -1.58 4.84
N PHE A 224 18.89 -0.72 5.84
CA PHE A 224 17.82 -0.51 6.82
C PHE A 224 16.93 0.67 6.42
N VAL A 225 15.63 0.40 6.29
CA VAL A 225 14.59 1.39 5.98
C VAL A 225 13.55 1.33 7.08
N GLY A 226 13.41 2.40 7.86
CA GLY A 226 12.43 2.43 8.95
C GLY A 226 11.25 3.32 8.61
N PHE A 227 10.04 2.86 8.92
CA PHE A 227 8.76 3.53 8.75
C PHE A 227 8.17 3.83 10.12
N PHE A 228 8.26 5.11 10.50
CA PHE A 228 7.81 5.62 11.79
C PHE A 228 6.83 6.78 11.58
N ASP A 229 5.97 7.02 12.57
CA ASP A 229 5.07 8.17 12.54
C ASP A 229 5.88 9.49 12.56
N SER A 230 5.37 10.53 11.88
CA SER A 230 6.02 11.86 11.78
C SER A 230 5.87 12.71 13.04
N ASP A 231 5.68 12.06 14.18
CA ASP A 231 5.47 12.70 15.46
C ASP A 231 6.62 12.43 16.44
N VAL A 232 6.52 13.03 17.62
CA VAL A 232 7.59 12.94 18.61
C VAL A 232 7.83 11.52 19.11
N TYR A 233 6.81 10.66 19.12
CA TYR A 233 6.93 9.28 19.60
C TYR A 233 7.62 8.44 18.53
N GLY A 234 7.15 8.49 17.29
CA GLY A 234 7.76 7.77 16.17
C GLY A 234 9.21 8.17 15.93
N ILE A 235 9.52 9.47 15.98
CA ILE A 235 10.90 9.97 15.84
C ILE A 235 11.79 9.57 17.02
N THR A 236 11.22 9.44 18.23
CA THR A 236 11.98 8.93 19.38
C THR A 236 12.34 7.45 19.20
N ILE A 237 11.41 6.64 18.66
CA ILE A 237 11.68 5.24 18.34
C ILE A 237 12.76 5.15 17.25
N PHE A 238 12.63 5.93 16.18
CA PHE A 238 13.67 6.03 15.15
C PHE A 238 15.04 6.34 15.75
N LYS A 239 15.13 7.37 16.60
CA LYS A 239 16.39 7.76 17.25
C LYS A 239 17.01 6.60 18.04
N GLN A 240 16.21 5.87 18.81
CA GLN A 240 16.67 4.72 19.59
C GLN A 240 17.25 3.61 18.70
N TYR A 241 16.57 3.28 17.60
CA TYR A 241 17.04 2.25 16.66
C TYR A 241 18.28 2.72 15.90
N ASN A 242 18.29 3.97 15.44
CA ASN A 242 19.42 4.52 14.70
C ASN A 242 20.68 4.68 15.57
N GLN A 243 20.55 4.89 16.89
CA GLN A 243 21.70 4.86 17.81
C GLN A 243 22.43 3.51 17.81
N HIS A 244 21.72 2.40 17.56
CA HIS A 244 22.31 1.06 17.53
C HIS A 244 22.79 0.66 16.12
N LEU A 245 22.06 1.08 15.08
CA LEU A 245 22.34 0.67 13.69
C LEU A 245 23.25 1.64 12.93
N GLY A 246 23.21 2.94 13.25
CA GLY A 246 23.99 4.02 12.61
C GLY A 246 23.65 4.30 11.14
N CYS A 247 22.87 3.44 10.48
CA CYS A 247 22.57 3.52 9.05
C CYS A 247 21.06 3.36 8.75
N LEU A 248 20.20 3.58 9.75
CA LEU A 248 18.76 3.48 9.57
C LEU A 248 18.26 4.71 8.80
N LYS A 249 17.68 4.50 7.62
CA LYS A 249 17.01 5.55 6.87
C LYS A 249 15.65 5.85 7.50
N TYR A 250 15.44 7.09 7.93
CA TYR A 250 14.11 7.56 8.37
C TYR A 250 13.21 7.75 7.15
N THR A 251 12.26 6.85 7.02
CA THR A 251 11.21 6.81 6.01
C THR A 251 9.87 6.77 6.77
N GLY A 252 8.77 7.14 6.14
CA GLY A 252 7.48 7.26 6.83
C GLY A 252 6.60 8.26 6.13
N VAL A 253 5.37 8.42 6.62
CA VAL A 253 4.45 9.42 6.06
C VAL A 253 4.84 10.79 6.59
N PHE A 254 5.43 11.62 5.74
CA PHE A 254 5.76 13.00 6.09
C PHE A 254 4.51 13.87 6.10
N LEU A 255 4.50 14.89 6.95
CA LEU A 255 3.33 15.74 7.15
C LEU A 255 2.82 16.35 5.83
N LEU A 256 3.72 16.84 4.99
CA LEU A 256 3.35 17.46 3.70
C LEU A 256 3.18 16.45 2.56
N GLU A 257 3.42 15.15 2.81
CA GLU A 257 3.15 14.08 1.85
C GLU A 257 1.78 13.43 2.10
N SER A 258 1.05 13.83 3.16
CA SER A 258 -0.33 13.40 3.41
C SER A 258 -1.35 14.52 3.18
N PRO A 259 -2.59 14.20 2.78
CA PRO A 259 -3.62 15.22 2.57
C PRO A 259 -3.91 16.02 3.84
N PRO A 260 -4.11 17.36 3.77
CA PRO A 260 -4.36 18.18 4.96
C PRO A 260 -5.55 17.75 5.82
N THR A 261 -6.54 17.08 5.21
CA THR A 261 -7.71 16.48 5.89
C THR A 261 -7.33 15.36 6.87
N THR A 262 -6.16 14.75 6.69
CA THR A 262 -5.64 13.64 7.51
C THR A 262 -4.75 14.11 8.66
N TRP A 263 -4.46 15.40 8.75
CA TRP A 263 -3.52 15.91 9.75
C TRP A 263 -4.15 16.00 11.13
N LEU A 264 -3.47 15.40 12.11
CA LEU A 264 -3.85 15.45 13.51
C LEU A 264 -3.26 16.69 14.17
N THR A 265 -3.91 17.20 15.21
CA THR A 265 -3.38 18.31 16.03
C THR A 265 -2.36 17.79 17.03
N ILE A 266 -1.31 18.56 17.29
CA ILE A 266 -0.33 18.25 18.34
C ILE A 266 -0.76 18.84 19.69
N SER A 267 -0.52 18.12 20.78
CA SER A 267 -0.80 18.59 22.13
C SER A 267 0.32 19.48 22.69
N SER A 268 0.07 20.21 23.78
CA SER A 268 1.11 20.99 24.47
C SER A 268 2.26 20.11 25.00
N ARG A 269 1.97 18.85 25.34
CA ARG A 269 2.98 17.87 25.71
C ARG A 269 3.86 17.52 24.51
N ASP A 270 3.26 17.29 23.35
CA ASP A 270 3.99 16.95 22.13
C ASP A 270 4.93 18.12 21.75
N ILE A 271 4.45 19.36 21.79
CA ILE A 271 5.28 20.56 21.54
C ILE A 271 6.53 20.57 22.42
N THR A 272 6.37 20.33 23.73
CA THR A 272 7.49 20.30 24.68
C THR A 272 8.49 19.20 24.33
N LEU A 273 8.00 18.00 24.03
CA LEU A 273 8.84 16.87 23.66
C LEU A 273 9.54 17.10 22.32
N MET A 274 8.85 17.69 21.33
CA MET A 274 9.38 17.99 20.00
C MET A 274 10.52 19.00 20.10
N MET A 275 10.34 20.09 20.85
CA MET A 275 11.42 21.08 21.07
C MET A 275 12.67 20.44 21.68
N ASN A 276 12.50 19.59 22.70
CA ASN A 276 13.63 18.88 23.32
C ASN A 276 14.29 17.92 22.32
N LEU A 277 13.50 17.15 21.57
CA LEU A 277 14.02 16.18 20.61
C LEU A 277 14.75 16.86 19.45
N SER A 278 14.27 18.00 18.97
CA SER A 278 14.90 18.80 17.90
C SER A 278 16.34 19.21 18.22
N THR A 279 16.70 19.36 19.50
CA THR A 279 18.07 19.72 19.91
C THR A 279 19.04 18.54 19.93
N THR A 280 18.55 17.31 19.89
CA THR A 280 19.34 16.09 20.10
C THR A 280 19.22 15.06 18.98
N ILE A 281 18.37 15.31 17.98
CA ILE A 281 18.16 14.43 16.83
C ILE A 281 19.23 14.71 15.78
N ASP A 282 19.97 13.67 15.41
CA ASP A 282 21.01 13.73 14.37
C ASP A 282 20.47 13.10 13.09
N CYS A 283 19.48 13.75 12.48
CA CYS A 283 18.89 13.36 11.21
C CYS A 283 18.09 14.54 10.63
N ASP A 284 18.54 15.08 9.50
CA ASP A 284 17.93 16.26 8.86
C ASP A 284 16.44 16.07 8.55
N ILE A 285 16.06 14.89 8.06
CA ILE A 285 14.68 14.59 7.69
C ILE A 285 13.80 14.55 8.95
N ALA A 286 14.25 13.89 10.02
CA ALA A 286 13.51 13.84 11.28
C ALA A 286 13.41 15.23 11.93
N HIS A 287 14.50 16.01 11.90
CA HIS A 287 14.50 17.39 12.38
C HIS A 287 13.52 18.28 11.57
N ARG A 288 13.49 18.11 10.24
CA ARG A 288 12.53 18.76 9.35
C ARG A 288 11.09 18.44 9.73
N GLU A 289 10.75 17.18 10.01
CA GLU A 289 9.38 16.83 10.39
C GLU A 289 8.99 17.40 11.77
N LEU A 290 9.91 17.42 12.75
CA LEU A 290 9.66 18.08 14.03
C LEU A 290 9.38 19.58 13.86
N THR A 291 10.21 20.28 13.08
CA THR A 291 10.04 21.72 12.84
C THR A 291 8.76 22.03 12.06
N ARG A 292 8.40 21.22 11.07
CA ARG A 292 7.13 21.34 10.34
C ARG A 292 5.93 21.15 11.26
N GLY A 293 5.96 20.13 12.11
CA GLY A 293 4.86 19.89 13.04
C GLY A 293 4.70 21.00 14.07
N LEU A 294 5.81 21.54 14.59
CA LEU A 294 5.82 22.72 15.48
C LEU A 294 5.25 23.97 14.79
N PHE A 295 5.61 24.20 13.53
CA PHE A 295 5.14 25.36 12.77
C PHE A 295 3.66 25.28 12.43
N MET A 296 3.19 24.11 11.98
CA MET A 296 1.81 23.90 11.55
C MET A 296 0.86 23.56 12.70
N LEU A 297 1.40 23.23 13.88
CA LEU A 297 0.67 22.62 15.00
C LEU A 297 -0.05 21.31 14.60
N LYS A 298 0.58 20.55 13.70
CA LYS A 298 0.03 19.33 13.09
C LYS A 298 1.02 18.17 13.07
N LYS A 299 0.51 16.95 13.05
CA LYS A 299 1.29 15.70 12.87
C LYS A 299 0.57 14.76 11.91
N ALA A 300 1.32 13.90 11.23
CA ALA A 300 0.78 12.82 10.42
C ALA A 300 1.17 11.46 11.00
N GLU A 301 0.23 10.52 11.00
CA GLU A 301 0.47 9.12 11.37
C GLU A 301 0.26 8.23 10.15
N MET A 302 0.95 7.09 10.11
CA MET A 302 0.87 6.09 9.03
C MET A 302 -0.58 5.62 8.75
N ASN A 303 -1.41 5.53 9.78
CA ASN A 303 -2.82 5.11 9.65
C ASN A 303 -3.72 6.16 8.98
N VAL A 304 -3.28 7.43 8.87
CA VAL A 304 -4.13 8.49 8.32
C VAL A 304 -3.95 8.67 6.82
N ALA A 305 -3.04 7.92 6.18
CA ALA A 305 -2.94 7.85 4.73
C ALA A 305 -4.07 7.03 4.06
N SER A 306 -5.03 6.50 4.82
CA SER A 306 -6.25 5.90 4.28
C SER A 306 -7.39 6.92 4.20
N SER A 307 -7.19 8.01 3.47
CA SER A 307 -8.31 8.76 2.90
C SER A 307 -8.21 8.60 1.40
N LYS A 308 -9.16 7.84 0.83
CA LYS A 308 -9.53 7.80 -0.60
C LYS A 308 -8.78 8.82 -1.45
N GLU A 309 -7.64 8.46 -2.04
CA GLU A 309 -7.04 9.07 -3.24
C GLU A 309 -5.69 8.40 -3.60
N GLU A 310 -5.63 7.94 -4.85
CA GLU A 310 -4.50 7.57 -5.75
C GLU A 310 -3.36 6.63 -5.31
N LEU A 311 -3.04 6.41 -4.03
CA LEU A 311 -2.07 5.38 -3.61
C LEU A 311 -2.59 4.68 -2.36
N VAL A 312 -2.71 3.34 -2.39
CA VAL A 312 -2.92 2.59 -1.15
C VAL A 312 -1.69 2.87 -0.28
N TYR A 313 -1.87 3.14 1.01
CA TYR A 313 -0.76 3.42 1.94
C TYR A 313 0.39 2.38 1.86
N VAL A 314 0.08 1.15 1.45
CA VAL A 314 1.06 0.10 1.15
C VAL A 314 1.85 0.34 -0.12
N ASP A 315 1.22 0.81 -1.20
CA ASP A 315 1.93 1.20 -2.41
C ASP A 315 2.96 2.28 -2.06
N TYR A 316 2.57 3.28 -1.26
CA TYR A 316 3.50 4.29 -0.74
C TYR A 316 4.70 3.68 -0.01
N ILE A 317 4.46 2.70 0.89
CA ILE A 317 5.54 1.97 1.57
C ILE A 317 6.43 1.24 0.56
N VAL A 318 5.85 0.45 -0.34
CA VAL A 318 6.57 -0.37 -1.34
C VAL A 318 7.45 0.52 -2.23
N ILE A 319 6.94 1.66 -2.68
CA ILE A 319 7.65 2.64 -3.50
C ILE A 319 8.89 3.17 -2.77
N LYS A 320 8.70 3.58 -1.51
CA LYS A 320 9.79 4.10 -0.68
C LYS A 320 10.80 3.01 -0.33
N ILE A 321 10.38 1.74 -0.24
CA ILE A 321 11.32 0.63 -0.07
C ILE A 321 12.12 0.42 -1.36
N LEU A 322 11.48 0.44 -2.53
CA LEU A 322 12.17 0.21 -3.82
C LEU A 322 12.99 1.42 -4.30
N ASP A 323 12.97 2.55 -3.57
CA ASP A 323 13.59 3.82 -3.95
C ASP A 323 13.17 4.30 -5.37
N ILE A 324 11.91 4.04 -5.72
CA ILE A 324 11.32 4.43 -7.01
C ILE A 324 10.75 5.85 -6.88
N PRO A 325 11.02 6.77 -7.81
CA PRO A 325 10.42 8.10 -7.79
C PRO A 325 8.89 8.00 -7.80
N ILE A 326 8.19 8.78 -6.97
CA ILE A 326 6.72 8.77 -6.86
C ILE A 326 6.04 9.04 -8.24
N GLU A 327 6.72 9.78 -9.11
CA GLU A 327 6.30 10.02 -10.50
C GLU A 327 6.39 8.77 -11.40
N LEU A 328 7.33 7.87 -11.12
CA LEU A 328 7.49 6.56 -11.76
C LEU A 328 6.62 5.48 -11.10
N SER A 329 6.17 5.68 -9.86
CA SER A 329 5.29 4.72 -9.19
C SER A 329 3.82 4.88 -9.52
N LYS A 330 3.36 6.09 -9.88
CA LYS A 330 2.07 6.26 -10.58
C LYS A 330 2.00 5.42 -11.85
N LYS A 331 3.15 4.99 -12.39
CA LYS A 331 3.28 4.10 -13.56
C LYS A 331 3.36 2.60 -13.25
N MET A 332 3.53 2.17 -12.00
CA MET A 332 3.85 0.76 -11.68
C MET A 332 2.65 -0.15 -11.34
N SER A 333 1.44 0.36 -11.46
CA SER A 333 0.21 -0.45 -11.53
C SER A 333 -0.80 0.16 -12.50
N SER A 334 -0.34 1.07 -13.37
CA SER A 334 -1.20 1.81 -14.28
C SER A 334 -1.10 1.26 -15.68
N TYR A 335 -2.24 1.12 -16.32
CA TYR A 335 -2.30 1.02 -17.77
C TYR A 335 -1.68 2.26 -18.42
N THR A 336 -0.86 2.07 -19.46
CA THR A 336 -0.25 3.20 -20.20
C THR A 336 -0.52 3.09 -21.70
N PRO A 337 -0.77 4.22 -22.39
CA PRO A 337 -0.96 4.19 -23.84
C PRO A 337 0.40 4.05 -24.57
N ARG A 338 0.47 3.11 -25.51
CA ARG A 338 1.54 2.99 -26.51
C ARG A 338 1.05 3.54 -27.83
N GLN A 339 1.55 4.71 -28.20
CA GLN A 339 1.25 5.36 -29.47
C GLN A 339 2.16 4.83 -30.60
N VAL A 340 1.54 4.53 -31.74
CA VAL A 340 2.20 4.24 -33.02
C VAL A 340 1.66 5.23 -34.06
N GLY A 341 2.55 5.96 -34.72
CA GLY A 341 2.17 6.95 -35.73
C GLY A 341 1.80 8.32 -35.15
N ALA A 342 1.33 9.22 -36.01
CA ALA A 342 0.90 10.57 -35.64
C ALA A 342 -0.61 10.60 -35.42
N ALA A 343 -1.12 11.32 -34.42
CA ALA A 343 -2.57 11.52 -34.33
C ALA A 343 -3.11 12.20 -35.60
N ASN A 344 -4.37 11.92 -35.97
CA ASN A 344 -5.02 12.40 -37.20
C ASN A 344 -4.41 11.85 -38.50
N THR A 345 -3.88 10.63 -38.48
CA THR A 345 -3.41 9.90 -39.68
C THR A 345 -4.00 8.48 -39.72
N LEU A 346 -3.95 7.84 -40.90
CA LEU A 346 -4.49 6.47 -41.09
C LEU A 346 -3.67 5.39 -40.39
N ASP A 347 -2.39 5.65 -40.12
CA ASP A 347 -1.47 4.76 -39.42
C ASP A 347 -1.48 4.94 -37.90
N TYR A 348 -2.27 5.89 -37.38
CA TYR A 348 -2.40 6.15 -35.95
C TYR A 348 -3.04 4.96 -35.22
N LYS A 349 -2.35 4.48 -34.18
CA LYS A 349 -2.86 3.46 -33.27
C LYS A 349 -2.44 3.77 -31.84
N VAL A 350 -3.33 3.52 -30.90
CA VAL A 350 -3.01 3.52 -29.47
C VAL A 350 -3.31 2.15 -28.90
N TYR A 351 -2.27 1.43 -28.54
CA TYR A 351 -2.39 0.21 -27.74
C TYR A 351 -2.40 0.57 -26.26
N ILE A 352 -3.00 -0.27 -25.42
CA ILE A 352 -2.89 -0.14 -23.97
C ILE A 352 -1.86 -1.14 -23.47
N GLU A 353 -0.98 -0.70 -22.60
CA GLU A 353 0.02 -1.54 -21.95
C GLU A 353 -0.33 -1.77 -20.49
N LYS A 354 -0.12 -2.98 -20.01
CA LYS A 354 0.00 -3.28 -18.58
C LYS A 354 1.44 -3.69 -18.30
N ASP A 355 2.11 -3.00 -17.39
CA ASP A 355 3.52 -3.24 -17.06
C ASP A 355 4.45 -3.21 -18.30
N GLY A 356 4.17 -2.29 -19.24
CA GLY A 356 4.92 -2.12 -20.50
C GLY A 356 4.63 -3.16 -21.58
N LYS A 357 3.68 -4.08 -21.37
CA LYS A 357 3.27 -5.11 -22.34
C LYS A 357 1.90 -4.77 -22.93
N PRO A 358 1.74 -4.73 -24.26
CA PRO A 358 0.44 -4.51 -24.89
C PRO A 358 -0.58 -5.56 -24.46
N VAL A 359 -1.79 -5.09 -24.14
CA VAL A 359 -2.96 -5.88 -23.76
C VAL A 359 -4.15 -5.42 -24.60
N SER A 360 -5.13 -6.29 -24.79
CA SER A 360 -6.38 -5.92 -25.48
C SER A 360 -7.23 -4.99 -24.59
N PRO A 361 -7.54 -3.76 -25.02
CA PRO A 361 -8.46 -2.89 -24.28
C PRO A 361 -9.91 -3.39 -24.32
N PHE A 362 -10.26 -4.29 -25.24
CA PHE A 362 -11.58 -4.92 -25.26
C PHE A 362 -11.64 -6.07 -24.24
N HIS A 363 -10.59 -6.88 -24.12
CA HIS A 363 -10.68 -8.19 -23.44
C HIS A 363 -9.84 -8.31 -22.16
N ASP A 364 -8.65 -7.72 -22.10
CA ASP A 364 -7.67 -7.97 -21.04
C ASP A 364 -7.79 -7.02 -19.84
N ILE A 365 -8.53 -5.92 -19.98
CA ILE A 365 -8.74 -4.96 -18.91
C ILE A 365 -9.99 -5.37 -18.13
N PRO A 366 -9.90 -5.63 -16.81
CA PRO A 366 -11.07 -6.03 -16.03
C PRO A 366 -12.15 -4.95 -16.05
N LEU A 367 -13.41 -5.35 -16.25
CA LEU A 367 -14.56 -4.43 -16.14
C LEU A 367 -14.58 -3.69 -14.79
N TYR A 368 -14.39 -4.43 -13.69
CA TYR A 368 -14.40 -3.90 -12.34
C TYR A 368 -12.97 -3.63 -11.83
N ALA A 369 -12.76 -2.43 -11.29
CA ALA A 369 -11.48 -2.00 -10.72
C ALA A 369 -11.28 -2.46 -9.27
N ASN A 370 -12.35 -2.88 -8.58
CA ASN A 370 -12.31 -3.35 -7.20
C ASN A 370 -13.16 -4.62 -6.99
N GLU A 371 -12.82 -5.37 -5.94
CA GLU A 371 -13.46 -6.66 -5.61
C GLU A 371 -14.95 -6.50 -5.28
N GLU A 372 -15.35 -5.38 -4.67
CA GLU A 372 -16.74 -5.11 -4.34
C GLU A 372 -17.61 -4.78 -5.57
N LYS A 373 -17.02 -4.70 -6.77
CA LYS A 373 -17.71 -4.40 -8.04
C LYS A 373 -18.50 -3.09 -8.01
N THR A 374 -17.94 -2.06 -7.38
CA THR A 374 -18.58 -0.74 -7.25
C THR A 374 -17.90 0.34 -8.08
N ILE A 375 -16.65 0.10 -8.50
CA ILE A 375 -15.85 0.98 -9.36
C ILE A 375 -15.48 0.21 -10.62
N LEU A 376 -15.62 0.85 -11.78
CA LEU A 376 -15.36 0.23 -13.09
C LEU A 376 -14.14 0.88 -13.74
N ASN A 377 -13.44 0.12 -14.59
CA ASN A 377 -12.42 0.66 -15.47
C ASN A 377 -13.09 1.13 -16.77
N MET A 378 -12.93 2.40 -17.13
CA MET A 378 -13.32 2.96 -18.42
C MET A 378 -12.09 3.10 -19.31
N ILE A 379 -12.20 2.73 -20.58
CA ILE A 379 -11.21 3.01 -21.61
C ILE A 379 -11.59 4.28 -22.34
N VAL A 380 -10.78 5.33 -22.25
CA VAL A 380 -11.06 6.60 -22.93
C VAL A 380 -10.61 6.51 -24.39
N GLU A 381 -11.53 6.77 -25.31
CA GLU A 381 -11.27 6.77 -26.75
C GLU A 381 -11.17 8.20 -27.30
N VAL A 382 -12.13 9.06 -26.94
CA VAL A 382 -12.23 10.43 -27.46
C VAL A 382 -12.25 11.44 -26.31
N PRO A 383 -11.19 12.25 -26.14
CA PRO A 383 -11.17 13.35 -25.19
C PRO A 383 -12.29 14.37 -25.46
N ARG A 384 -12.87 14.92 -24.38
CA ARG A 384 -13.88 15.98 -24.49
C ARG A 384 -13.37 17.16 -25.33
N TRP A 385 -14.26 17.71 -26.15
CA TRP A 385 -14.04 18.81 -27.10
C TRP A 385 -13.08 18.50 -28.24
N THR A 386 -12.93 17.22 -28.59
CA THR A 386 -12.23 16.79 -29.80
C THR A 386 -13.21 16.19 -30.81
N ASN A 387 -12.78 16.07 -32.07
CA ASN A 387 -13.63 15.66 -33.19
C ASN A 387 -13.27 14.32 -33.80
N ALA A 388 -12.04 13.84 -33.62
CA ALA A 388 -11.60 12.59 -34.23
C ALA A 388 -12.44 11.44 -33.65
N LYS A 389 -13.12 10.67 -34.51
CA LYS A 389 -13.86 9.49 -34.06
C LYS A 389 -12.86 8.36 -33.87
N LEU A 390 -12.35 8.23 -32.66
CA LEU A 390 -11.45 7.17 -32.23
C LEU A 390 -12.28 6.07 -31.57
N GLU A 391 -11.95 4.81 -31.84
CA GLU A 391 -12.66 3.65 -31.33
C GLU A 391 -11.71 2.45 -31.15
N ILE A 392 -11.98 1.61 -30.16
CA ILE A 392 -11.37 0.28 -30.00
C ILE A 392 -11.64 -0.52 -31.27
N SER A 393 -10.59 -0.92 -31.99
CA SER A 393 -10.74 -1.70 -33.21
C SER A 393 -11.13 -3.14 -32.89
N LYS A 394 -12.31 -3.56 -33.34
CA LYS A 394 -12.79 -4.93 -33.13
C LYS A 394 -12.01 -5.96 -33.94
N GLU A 395 -11.53 -5.59 -35.13
CA GLU A 395 -10.97 -6.54 -36.11
C GLU A 395 -9.44 -6.65 -36.05
N GLN A 396 -8.76 -5.74 -35.33
CA GLN A 396 -7.31 -5.77 -35.20
C GLN A 396 -6.88 -6.49 -33.93
N LYS A 397 -5.82 -7.31 -34.07
CA LYS A 397 -5.20 -8.02 -32.95
C LYS A 397 -4.83 -7.07 -31.80
N LEU A 398 -5.23 -7.45 -30.59
CA LEU A 398 -5.15 -6.65 -29.35
C LEU A 398 -5.88 -5.31 -29.39
N ASN A 399 -6.85 -5.19 -30.30
CA ASN A 399 -7.89 -4.16 -30.35
C ASN A 399 -7.40 -2.72 -30.08
N PRO A 400 -6.34 -2.22 -30.75
CA PRO A 400 -5.88 -0.86 -30.54
C PRO A 400 -6.98 0.16 -30.83
N ILE A 401 -6.92 1.30 -30.16
CA ILE A 401 -7.75 2.45 -30.49
C ILE A 401 -7.22 3.03 -31.81
N ILE A 402 -8.11 3.14 -32.81
CA ILE A 402 -7.80 3.69 -34.13
C ILE A 402 -8.84 4.74 -34.51
N GLN A 403 -8.54 5.56 -35.52
CA GLN A 403 -9.54 6.48 -36.05
C GLN A 403 -10.42 5.79 -37.09
N ASP A 404 -11.74 5.88 -36.92
CA ASP A 404 -12.73 5.41 -37.89
C ASP A 404 -12.51 6.08 -39.26
N THR A 405 -12.81 5.35 -40.34
CA THR A 405 -12.68 5.85 -41.71
C THR A 405 -14.00 5.75 -42.48
N LYS A 406 -14.36 6.83 -43.17
CA LYS A 406 -15.51 6.88 -44.07
C LYS A 406 -15.03 7.12 -45.49
N LYS A 407 -15.27 6.15 -46.39
CA LYS A 407 -14.81 6.19 -47.80
C LYS A 407 -13.29 6.43 -47.93
N GLY A 408 -12.51 5.76 -47.08
CA GLY A 408 -11.04 5.85 -47.07
C GLY A 408 -10.46 7.15 -46.50
N LYS A 409 -11.30 8.01 -45.90
CA LYS A 409 -10.86 9.24 -45.22
C LYS A 409 -11.15 9.14 -43.73
N LEU A 410 -10.28 9.74 -42.92
CA LEU A 410 -10.46 9.85 -41.47
C LEU A 410 -11.79 10.52 -41.14
N ARG A 411 -12.53 9.92 -40.22
CA ARG A 411 -13.83 10.43 -39.77
C ARG A 411 -13.63 11.38 -38.60
N PHE A 412 -14.29 12.54 -38.71
CA PHE A 412 -14.37 13.53 -37.65
C PHE A 412 -15.84 13.88 -37.42
N VAL A 413 -16.31 13.77 -36.18
CA VAL A 413 -17.62 14.27 -35.78
C VAL A 413 -17.63 15.80 -35.91
N ARG A 414 -18.75 16.36 -36.40
CA ARG A 414 -18.85 17.79 -36.71
C ARG A 414 -19.38 18.58 -35.53
N ASN A 415 -18.96 19.84 -35.42
CA ASN A 415 -19.43 20.76 -34.39
C ASN A 415 -20.90 21.13 -34.67
N CYS A 416 -21.79 20.78 -33.75
CA CYS A 416 -23.22 21.03 -33.85
C CYS A 416 -23.62 22.04 -32.78
N PHE A 417 -23.97 23.27 -33.18
CA PHE A 417 -24.25 24.37 -32.24
C PHE A 417 -25.28 23.97 -31.17
N PRO A 418 -25.00 24.17 -29.86
CA PRO A 418 -23.87 24.90 -29.25
C PRO A 418 -22.66 24.03 -28.81
N HIS A 419 -22.56 22.80 -29.28
CA HIS A 419 -21.53 21.82 -28.91
C HIS A 419 -20.27 21.87 -29.79
N HIS A 420 -19.11 21.77 -29.13
CA HIS A 420 -17.80 21.62 -29.76
C HIS A 420 -17.32 20.17 -29.62
N GLY A 421 -17.17 19.44 -30.73
CA GLY A 421 -16.79 18.03 -30.72
C GLY A 421 -17.69 17.16 -29.85
N TYR A 422 -17.10 16.17 -29.20
CA TYR A 422 -17.74 15.41 -28.12
C TYR A 422 -17.85 16.27 -26.86
N ILE A 423 -18.99 16.23 -26.17
CA ILE A 423 -19.22 17.04 -24.94
C ILE A 423 -18.89 16.28 -23.65
N HIS A 424 -18.44 15.03 -23.76
CA HIS A 424 -18.00 14.16 -22.67
C HIS A 424 -16.59 13.64 -22.96
N ASN A 425 -15.86 13.17 -21.95
CA ASN A 425 -14.81 12.21 -22.25
C ASN A 425 -15.53 10.91 -22.63
N TYR A 426 -15.31 10.45 -23.86
CA TYR A 426 -16.07 9.36 -24.44
C TYR A 426 -15.17 8.12 -24.58
N GLY A 427 -15.77 6.95 -24.39
CA GLY A 427 -15.09 5.68 -24.55
C GLY A 427 -15.99 4.53 -24.18
N ALA A 428 -15.41 3.44 -23.70
CA ALA A 428 -16.12 2.20 -23.48
C ALA A 428 -15.76 1.50 -22.17
N PHE A 429 -16.65 0.63 -21.70
CA PHE A 429 -16.30 -0.38 -20.70
C PHE A 429 -15.67 -1.62 -21.36
N PRO A 430 -14.49 -2.06 -20.90
CA PRO A 430 -13.90 -3.30 -21.37
C PRO A 430 -14.74 -4.48 -20.89
N GLN A 431 -14.60 -5.64 -21.54
CA GLN A 431 -15.31 -6.86 -21.16
C GLN A 431 -16.85 -6.73 -21.15
N THR A 432 -17.38 -5.90 -22.05
CA THR A 432 -18.82 -5.77 -22.31
C THR A 432 -19.05 -5.85 -23.81
N TRP A 433 -20.23 -6.30 -24.24
CA TRP A 433 -20.57 -6.38 -25.65
C TRP A 433 -22.08 -6.24 -25.86
N GLU A 434 -22.48 -5.29 -26.69
CA GLU A 434 -23.85 -5.09 -27.16
C GLU A 434 -24.18 -6.14 -28.24
N ASP A 435 -24.73 -7.29 -27.83
CA ASP A 435 -24.88 -8.47 -28.69
C ASP A 435 -25.79 -8.21 -29.92
N PRO A 436 -25.25 -8.20 -31.15
CA PRO A 436 -26.02 -7.96 -32.37
C PRO A 436 -26.87 -9.17 -32.80
N ASN A 437 -26.75 -10.31 -32.10
CA ASN A 437 -27.52 -11.51 -32.36
C ASN A 437 -28.84 -11.52 -31.58
N GLN A 438 -28.99 -10.66 -30.57
CA GLN A 438 -30.18 -10.56 -29.73
C GLN A 438 -30.89 -9.23 -29.96
N THR A 439 -32.20 -9.21 -29.73
CA THR A 439 -33.00 -7.98 -29.78
C THR A 439 -33.30 -7.55 -28.36
N HIS A 440 -32.86 -6.36 -27.97
CA HIS A 440 -33.06 -5.83 -26.63
C HIS A 440 -34.55 -5.48 -26.44
N PRO A 441 -35.17 -5.91 -25.33
CA PRO A 441 -36.58 -5.70 -25.10
C PRO A 441 -36.97 -4.23 -24.92
N GLU A 442 -36.06 -3.36 -24.52
CA GLU A 442 -36.27 -1.94 -24.25
C GLU A 442 -36.40 -1.12 -25.53
N THR A 443 -35.49 -1.35 -26.47
CA THR A 443 -35.35 -0.59 -27.73
C THR A 443 -36.01 -1.28 -28.91
N LYS A 444 -36.30 -2.59 -28.80
CA LYS A 444 -36.77 -3.45 -29.90
C LYS A 444 -35.79 -3.51 -31.08
N ALA A 445 -34.52 -3.24 -30.82
CA ALA A 445 -33.42 -3.26 -31.78
C ALA A 445 -32.32 -4.24 -31.33
N LYS A 446 -31.44 -4.61 -32.26
CA LYS A 446 -30.26 -5.42 -31.97
C LYS A 446 -29.14 -4.56 -31.41
N GLY A 447 -28.23 -5.14 -30.61
CA GLY A 447 -27.02 -4.44 -30.20
C GLY A 447 -26.18 -3.99 -31.40
N ASP A 448 -25.41 -2.92 -31.23
CA ASP A 448 -24.56 -2.31 -32.25
C ASP A 448 -23.23 -3.05 -32.49
N ASN A 449 -23.02 -4.19 -31.81
CA ASN A 449 -21.84 -5.04 -31.91
C ASN A 449 -20.57 -4.42 -31.29
N ASP A 450 -20.66 -3.39 -30.46
CA ASP A 450 -19.51 -2.75 -29.82
C ASP A 450 -19.45 -3.00 -28.30
N PRO A 451 -18.31 -2.70 -27.65
CA PRO A 451 -18.27 -2.54 -26.20
C PRO A 451 -19.26 -1.48 -25.74
N LEU A 452 -19.80 -1.63 -24.53
CA LEU A 452 -20.78 -0.70 -23.97
C LEU A 452 -20.20 0.71 -23.80
N ASP A 453 -20.87 1.70 -24.39
CA ASP A 453 -20.40 3.07 -24.47
C ASP A 453 -20.58 3.87 -23.17
N VAL A 454 -19.64 4.77 -22.92
CA VAL A 454 -19.49 5.49 -21.65
C VAL A 454 -19.22 6.97 -21.89
N CYS A 455 -20.01 7.82 -21.22
CA CYS A 455 -19.88 9.27 -21.16
C CYS A 455 -19.41 9.70 -19.77
N GLU A 456 -18.14 10.06 -19.63
CA GLU A 456 -17.55 10.53 -18.37
C GLU A 456 -17.63 12.06 -18.26
N ILE A 457 -18.22 12.52 -17.15
CA ILE A 457 -18.71 13.90 -17.00
C ILE A 457 -17.85 14.80 -16.09
N GLY A 458 -16.72 14.30 -15.58
CA GLY A 458 -15.83 15.03 -14.69
C GLY A 458 -15.13 16.21 -15.35
N GLU A 459 -14.56 17.10 -14.54
CA GLU A 459 -14.00 18.38 -15.00
C GLU A 459 -12.73 18.23 -15.85
N ARG A 460 -11.93 17.19 -15.61
CA ARG A 460 -10.66 16.94 -16.32
C ARG A 460 -10.91 16.38 -17.72
N VAL A 461 -10.34 17.00 -18.75
CA VAL A 461 -10.27 16.42 -20.10
C VAL A 461 -9.26 15.27 -20.08
N ALA A 462 -9.71 14.08 -20.47
CA ALA A 462 -8.92 12.85 -20.44
C ALA A 462 -8.00 12.72 -21.68
N ALA A 463 -7.13 11.70 -21.69
CA ALA A 463 -6.29 11.36 -22.84
C ALA A 463 -6.76 10.08 -23.56
N VAL A 464 -6.44 9.95 -24.85
CA VAL A 464 -6.72 8.73 -25.63
C VAL A 464 -5.95 7.54 -25.05
N GLY A 465 -6.65 6.42 -24.83
CA GLY A 465 -6.09 5.20 -24.24
C GLY A 465 -5.87 5.28 -22.72
N GLU A 466 -6.36 6.34 -22.07
CA GLU A 466 -6.36 6.42 -20.61
C GLU A 466 -7.36 5.41 -20.03
N VAL A 467 -6.94 4.67 -18.99
CA VAL A 467 -7.83 3.78 -18.22
C VAL A 467 -8.19 4.46 -16.92
N LYS A 468 -9.45 4.88 -16.79
CA LYS A 468 -9.95 5.64 -15.64
C LYS A 468 -10.81 4.77 -14.73
N GLN A 469 -10.72 5.00 -13.42
CA GLN A 469 -11.66 4.41 -12.46
C GLN A 469 -12.88 5.32 -12.34
N VAL A 470 -14.06 4.78 -12.60
CA VAL A 470 -15.31 5.55 -12.65
C VAL A 470 -16.41 4.92 -11.81
N LYS A 471 -17.32 5.75 -11.33
CA LYS A 471 -18.60 5.31 -10.74
C LYS A 471 -19.73 5.50 -11.76
N VAL A 472 -20.68 4.57 -11.76
CA VAL A 472 -21.89 4.63 -12.58
C VAL A 472 -22.93 5.53 -11.91
N LEU A 473 -23.59 6.37 -12.71
CA LEU A 473 -24.66 7.28 -12.28
C LEU A 473 -25.99 6.98 -12.98
N GLY A 474 -25.96 6.56 -14.25
CA GLY A 474 -27.17 6.26 -15.01
C GLY A 474 -26.87 5.79 -16.43
N VAL A 475 -27.91 5.61 -17.26
CA VAL A 475 -27.77 5.15 -18.65
C VAL A 475 -28.88 5.70 -19.55
N MET A 476 -28.57 6.01 -20.81
CA MET A 476 -29.52 6.46 -21.83
C MET A 476 -29.64 5.44 -22.96
N ALA A 477 -30.87 5.18 -23.42
CA ALA A 477 -31.19 4.18 -24.44
C ALA A 477 -31.22 4.79 -25.86
N LEU A 478 -30.07 5.01 -26.49
CA LEU A 478 -30.02 5.52 -27.86
C LEU A 478 -30.38 4.41 -28.86
N LEU A 479 -31.12 4.81 -29.90
CA LEU A 479 -31.28 4.06 -31.13
C LEU A 479 -30.44 4.74 -32.20
N ASP A 480 -29.22 4.25 -32.42
CA ASP A 480 -28.30 4.81 -33.39
C ASP A 480 -28.43 4.06 -34.72
N GLU A 481 -28.96 4.73 -35.75
CA GLU A 481 -29.24 4.12 -37.06
C GLU A 481 -30.09 2.83 -37.03
N GLY A 482 -30.87 2.64 -35.96
CA GLY A 482 -31.77 1.49 -35.77
C GLY A 482 -31.19 0.35 -34.92
N GLU A 483 -30.00 0.54 -34.35
CA GLU A 483 -29.34 -0.38 -33.42
C GLU A 483 -29.45 0.15 -31.98
N THR A 484 -29.49 -0.76 -31.01
CA THR A 484 -29.40 -0.46 -29.58
C THR A 484 -27.99 -0.02 -29.27
N ASP A 485 -27.87 1.17 -28.71
CA ASP A 485 -26.59 1.80 -28.42
C ASP A 485 -26.68 2.49 -27.04
N TRP A 486 -26.47 1.72 -25.96
CA TRP A 486 -26.61 2.27 -24.60
C TRP A 486 -25.47 3.23 -24.25
N LYS A 487 -25.81 4.42 -23.73
CA LYS A 487 -24.82 5.41 -23.27
C LYS A 487 -24.82 5.51 -21.75
N VAL A 488 -23.82 4.91 -21.10
CA VAL A 488 -23.69 4.96 -19.63
C VAL A 488 -23.13 6.32 -19.20
N ILE A 489 -23.75 6.94 -18.21
CA ILE A 489 -23.28 8.19 -17.58
C ILE A 489 -22.46 7.84 -16.35
N VAL A 490 -21.21 8.29 -16.32
CA VAL A 490 -20.25 7.99 -15.26
C VAL A 490 -19.49 9.23 -14.83
N ILE A 491 -18.80 9.14 -13.69
CA ILE A 491 -17.82 10.15 -13.28
C ILE A 491 -16.55 9.50 -12.73
N ASP A 492 -15.39 10.08 -13.04
CA ASP A 492 -14.09 9.73 -12.45
C ASP A 492 -14.18 9.75 -10.91
N VAL A 493 -13.71 8.70 -10.25
CA VAL A 493 -13.73 8.61 -8.78
C VAL A 493 -12.88 9.68 -8.10
N ASN A 494 -11.91 10.24 -8.82
CA ASN A 494 -11.02 11.31 -8.36
C ASN A 494 -11.56 12.71 -8.70
N ASP A 495 -12.73 12.83 -9.35
CA ASP A 495 -13.32 14.13 -9.62
C ASP A 495 -13.78 14.81 -8.30
N PRO A 496 -13.57 16.13 -8.13
CA PRO A 496 -14.02 16.85 -6.92
C PRO A 496 -15.53 16.74 -6.63
N LEU A 497 -16.36 16.54 -7.65
CA LEU A 497 -17.80 16.33 -7.51
C LEU A 497 -18.20 14.86 -7.32
N ALA A 498 -17.29 13.90 -7.53
CA ALA A 498 -17.60 12.48 -7.40
C ALA A 498 -18.27 12.15 -6.06
N PRO A 499 -17.84 12.64 -4.87
CA PRO A 499 -18.52 12.34 -3.61
C PRO A 499 -19.99 12.78 -3.55
N LYS A 500 -20.37 13.78 -4.35
CA LYS A 500 -21.73 14.35 -4.40
C LYS A 500 -22.63 13.72 -5.47
N LEU A 501 -22.05 13.00 -6.43
CA LEU A 501 -22.75 12.35 -7.52
C LEU A 501 -22.79 10.84 -7.24
N ASN A 502 -23.96 10.32 -6.86
CA ASN A 502 -24.13 8.90 -6.50
C ASN A 502 -25.28 8.22 -7.24
N ASP A 503 -26.23 8.99 -7.77
CA ASP A 503 -27.28 8.53 -8.70
C ASP A 503 -27.55 9.61 -9.78
N ILE A 504 -28.42 9.32 -10.73
CA ILE A 504 -28.64 10.18 -11.90
C ILE A 504 -29.24 11.55 -11.55
N GLU A 505 -30.06 11.63 -10.49
CA GLU A 505 -30.70 12.88 -10.06
C GLU A 505 -29.68 13.91 -9.54
N ASP A 506 -28.55 13.43 -9.01
CA ASP A 506 -27.47 14.31 -8.54
C ASP A 506 -26.82 15.06 -9.72
N VAL A 507 -26.82 14.45 -10.93
CA VAL A 507 -26.28 15.07 -12.14
C VAL A 507 -27.07 16.32 -12.50
N GLU A 508 -28.40 16.26 -12.52
CA GLU A 508 -29.22 17.45 -12.83
C GLU A 508 -29.14 18.50 -11.71
N THR A 509 -28.89 18.07 -10.47
CA THR A 509 -28.72 18.97 -9.32
C THR A 509 -27.40 19.75 -9.38
N HIS A 510 -26.30 19.10 -9.75
CA HIS A 510 -24.95 19.68 -9.72
C HIS A 510 -24.44 20.16 -11.09
N LEU A 511 -24.96 19.60 -12.18
CA LEU A 511 -24.59 19.86 -13.57
C LEU A 511 -25.87 20.12 -14.41
N PRO A 512 -26.67 21.13 -14.06
CA PRO A 512 -27.99 21.34 -14.65
C PRO A 512 -27.92 21.54 -16.17
N GLY A 513 -28.78 20.82 -16.90
CA GLY A 513 -28.86 20.86 -18.35
C GLY A 513 -27.89 19.93 -19.10
N LEU A 514 -26.95 19.27 -18.42
CA LEU A 514 -26.00 18.35 -19.08
C LEU A 514 -26.71 17.14 -19.70
N LEU A 515 -27.67 16.53 -19.01
CA LEU A 515 -28.41 15.38 -19.53
C LEU A 515 -29.27 15.76 -20.75
N ARG A 516 -29.88 16.95 -20.73
CA ARG A 516 -30.61 17.50 -21.88
C ARG A 516 -29.66 17.75 -23.06
N ALA A 517 -28.49 18.31 -22.82
CA ALA A 517 -27.48 18.51 -23.87
C ALA A 517 -26.96 17.17 -24.41
N THR A 518 -26.82 16.16 -23.56
CA THR A 518 -26.41 14.79 -23.95
C THR A 518 -27.45 14.17 -24.89
N ASN A 519 -28.74 14.26 -24.54
CA ASN A 519 -29.84 13.82 -25.40
C ASN A 519 -29.79 14.52 -26.77
N GLU A 520 -29.68 15.85 -26.76
CA GLU A 520 -29.62 16.66 -27.99
C GLU A 520 -28.41 16.29 -28.85
N TRP A 521 -27.23 16.15 -28.24
CA TRP A 521 -25.99 15.81 -28.94
C TRP A 521 -26.11 14.49 -29.71
N PHE A 522 -26.51 13.41 -29.04
CA PHE A 522 -26.63 12.09 -29.68
C PHE A 522 -27.75 12.01 -30.73
N ARG A 523 -28.79 12.84 -30.62
CA ARG A 523 -29.81 12.97 -31.67
C ARG A 523 -29.25 13.58 -32.95
N ILE A 524 -28.45 14.65 -32.83
CA ILE A 524 -28.10 15.51 -33.97
C ILE A 524 -26.71 15.28 -34.55
N TYR A 525 -25.78 14.62 -33.85
CA TYR A 525 -24.35 14.63 -34.21
C TYR A 525 -24.02 14.06 -35.60
N LYS A 526 -24.86 13.16 -36.14
CA LYS A 526 -24.71 12.60 -37.49
C LYS A 526 -25.48 13.33 -38.58
N ILE A 527 -26.33 14.32 -38.26
CA ILE A 527 -27.09 15.08 -39.27
C ILE A 527 -26.15 15.80 -40.26
N PRO A 528 -25.02 16.42 -39.84
CA PRO A 528 -24.04 17.01 -40.77
C PRO A 528 -23.42 16.01 -41.75
N ASP A 529 -23.46 14.71 -41.42
CA ASP A 529 -22.98 13.61 -42.26
C ASP A 529 -24.04 13.09 -43.24
N GLY A 530 -25.22 13.72 -43.28
CA GLY A 530 -26.35 13.36 -44.13
C GLY A 530 -27.17 12.18 -43.58
N LYS A 531 -27.03 11.84 -42.30
CA LYS A 531 -27.82 10.81 -41.62
C LYS A 531 -29.09 11.42 -41.00
N PRO A 532 -30.15 10.62 -40.78
CA PRO A 532 -31.31 11.07 -40.03
C PRO A 532 -30.95 11.38 -38.57
N GLU A 533 -31.86 12.06 -37.90
CA GLU A 533 -31.79 12.25 -36.45
C GLU A 533 -31.98 10.90 -35.73
N ASN A 534 -31.13 10.63 -34.73
CA ASN A 534 -31.28 9.43 -33.91
C ASN A 534 -32.45 9.57 -32.93
N GLN A 535 -32.91 8.44 -32.39
CA GLN A 535 -34.02 8.39 -31.45
C GLN A 535 -33.57 7.82 -30.11
N PHE A 536 -34.34 8.06 -29.06
CA PHE A 536 -34.13 7.41 -27.77
C PHE A 536 -35.36 6.61 -27.39
N ALA A 537 -35.17 5.44 -26.78
CA ALA A 537 -36.24 4.81 -26.02
C ALA A 537 -36.56 5.64 -24.76
N PHE A 538 -37.65 5.31 -24.07
CA PHE A 538 -38.11 6.03 -22.86
C PHE A 538 -38.25 7.54 -23.03
N SER A 539 -38.54 8.03 -24.25
CA SER A 539 -38.60 9.45 -24.57
C SER A 539 -37.32 10.24 -24.22
N GLY A 540 -36.15 9.57 -24.19
CA GLY A 540 -34.88 10.21 -23.87
C GLY A 540 -34.55 10.32 -22.37
N GLU A 541 -35.34 9.69 -21.50
CA GLU A 541 -35.07 9.62 -20.07
C GLU A 541 -33.73 8.90 -19.81
N CYS A 542 -32.87 9.52 -18.99
CA CYS A 542 -31.69 8.84 -18.45
C CYS A 542 -32.11 8.00 -17.24
N LYS A 543 -32.02 6.68 -17.35
CA LYS A 543 -32.32 5.76 -16.26
C LYS A 543 -31.26 5.86 -15.16
N ASN A 544 -31.67 5.51 -13.95
CA ASN A 544 -30.85 5.63 -12.75
C ASN A 544 -29.72 4.61 -12.70
N LYS A 545 -28.85 4.74 -11.70
CA LYS A 545 -27.68 3.91 -11.50
C LYS A 545 -28.02 2.41 -11.48
N LYS A 546 -29.08 2.04 -10.77
CA LYS A 546 -29.48 0.63 -10.64
C LYS A 546 -29.78 0.02 -12.02
N TYR A 547 -30.53 0.73 -12.85
CA TYR A 547 -30.85 0.26 -14.21
C TYR A 547 -29.58 0.16 -15.06
N ALA A 548 -28.67 1.14 -14.93
CA ALA A 548 -27.40 1.11 -15.63
C ALA A 548 -26.55 -0.11 -15.25
N GLU A 549 -26.51 -0.47 -13.97
CA GLU A 549 -25.80 -1.68 -13.49
C GLU A 549 -26.42 -2.97 -14.06
N GLU A 550 -27.75 -3.02 -14.26
CA GLU A 550 -28.42 -4.15 -14.90
C GLU A 550 -27.99 -4.29 -16.38
N ILE A 551 -27.97 -3.20 -17.14
CA ILE A 551 -27.49 -3.18 -18.55
C ILE A 551 -26.01 -3.54 -18.65
N ILE A 552 -25.16 -2.99 -17.78
CA ILE A 552 -23.73 -3.36 -17.73
C ILE A 552 -23.56 -4.86 -17.47
N GLY A 553 -24.37 -5.43 -16.57
CA GLY A 553 -24.40 -6.86 -16.30
C GLY A 553 -24.75 -7.69 -17.54
N GLU A 554 -25.80 -7.30 -18.26
CA GLU A 554 -26.22 -7.96 -19.51
C GLU A 554 -25.11 -7.95 -20.57
N CYS A 555 -24.51 -6.78 -20.84
CA CYS A 555 -23.44 -6.66 -21.82
C CYS A 555 -22.17 -7.42 -21.38
N ALA A 556 -21.89 -7.49 -20.07
CA ALA A 556 -20.77 -8.28 -19.54
C ALA A 556 -20.99 -9.80 -19.72
N GLU A 557 -22.22 -10.28 -19.49
CA GLU A 557 -22.59 -11.69 -19.75
C GLU A 557 -22.51 -12.02 -21.24
N ALA A 558 -22.91 -11.10 -22.11
CA ALA A 558 -22.79 -11.25 -23.57
C ALA A 558 -21.32 -11.33 -24.01
N TRP A 559 -20.45 -10.47 -23.47
CA TRP A 559 -19.01 -10.55 -23.70
C TRP A 559 -18.40 -11.86 -23.18
N GLU A 560 -18.83 -12.34 -22.01
CA GLU A 560 -18.33 -13.59 -21.45
C GLU A 560 -18.62 -14.78 -22.37
N LYS A 561 -19.81 -14.82 -22.98
CA LYS A 561 -20.15 -15.81 -24.02
C LYS A 561 -19.31 -15.61 -25.28
N LEU A 562 -19.11 -14.37 -25.71
CA LEU A 562 -18.29 -14.03 -26.87
C LEU A 562 -16.85 -14.55 -26.71
N ILE A 563 -16.17 -14.19 -25.61
CA ILE A 563 -14.74 -14.50 -25.40
C ILE A 563 -14.49 -16.00 -25.16
N LYS A 564 -15.50 -16.74 -24.67
CA LYS A 564 -15.45 -18.21 -24.57
C LYS A 564 -15.71 -18.92 -25.90
N GLY A 565 -16.10 -18.19 -26.96
CA GLY A 565 -16.49 -18.77 -28.25
C GLY A 565 -17.87 -19.43 -28.22
N GLU A 566 -18.73 -19.04 -27.27
CA GLU A 566 -20.09 -19.58 -27.09
C GLU A 566 -21.15 -18.69 -27.76
N SER A 567 -20.79 -17.50 -28.24
CA SER A 567 -21.67 -16.65 -29.04
C SER A 567 -22.04 -17.32 -30.37
N VAL A 568 -23.28 -17.09 -30.82
CA VAL A 568 -23.79 -17.63 -32.10
C VAL A 568 -22.96 -17.14 -33.28
N ASP A 569 -22.53 -15.88 -33.24
CA ASP A 569 -21.70 -15.25 -34.27
C ASP A 569 -20.92 -14.10 -33.62
N SER A 570 -19.59 -14.19 -33.68
CA SER A 570 -18.67 -13.17 -33.15
C SER A 570 -18.48 -11.98 -34.09
N LYS A 571 -19.15 -11.95 -35.25
CA LYS A 571 -19.07 -10.87 -36.26
C LYS A 571 -17.65 -10.56 -36.74
N GLY A 572 -16.74 -11.52 -36.64
CA GLY A 572 -15.35 -11.34 -37.05
C GLY A 572 -14.51 -10.49 -36.09
N ILE A 573 -14.97 -10.28 -34.85
CA ILE A 573 -14.17 -9.65 -33.79
C ILE A 573 -12.91 -10.50 -33.55
N ASP A 574 -11.75 -9.85 -33.51
CA ASP A 574 -10.49 -10.45 -33.09
C ASP A 574 -10.50 -10.59 -31.56
N LEU A 575 -10.65 -11.84 -31.11
CA LEU A 575 -10.76 -12.22 -29.70
C LEU A 575 -9.39 -12.51 -29.04
N THR A 576 -8.28 -12.20 -29.72
CA THR A 576 -6.94 -12.44 -29.18
C THR A 576 -6.75 -11.66 -27.89
N ASN A 577 -6.31 -12.35 -26.84
CA ASN A 577 -6.09 -11.77 -25.52
C ASN A 577 -4.83 -12.35 -24.87
N THR A 578 -4.29 -11.65 -23.87
CA THR A 578 -2.99 -11.96 -23.25
C THR A 578 -3.09 -12.30 -21.77
N THR A 579 -4.28 -12.19 -21.16
CA THR A 579 -4.50 -12.39 -19.72
C THR A 579 -5.48 -13.52 -19.39
N LEU A 580 -6.36 -13.90 -20.32
CA LEU A 580 -7.45 -14.85 -20.06
C LEU A 580 -7.06 -16.27 -20.47
N THR A 581 -6.19 -16.93 -19.69
CA THR A 581 -5.58 -18.23 -20.01
C THR A 581 -6.55 -19.38 -20.28
N THR A 582 -7.82 -19.25 -19.89
CA THR A 582 -8.86 -20.27 -20.08
C THR A 582 -9.63 -20.11 -21.40
N THR A 583 -9.43 -19.01 -22.13
CA THR A 583 -10.13 -18.72 -23.37
C THR A 583 -9.45 -19.38 -24.57
N PRO A 584 -10.20 -19.76 -25.62
CA PRO A 584 -9.64 -20.45 -26.79
C PRO A 584 -8.66 -19.58 -27.60
N THR A 585 -8.73 -18.26 -27.44
CA THR A 585 -7.96 -17.25 -28.19
C THR A 585 -6.86 -16.58 -27.36
N TYR A 586 -6.54 -17.14 -26.18
CA TYR A 586 -5.39 -16.71 -25.38
C TYR A 586 -4.07 -16.91 -26.12
N SER A 587 -3.23 -15.87 -26.13
CA SER A 587 -1.90 -15.89 -26.73
C SER A 587 -0.96 -14.92 -26.00
N ASP A 588 -0.02 -15.46 -25.23
CA ASP A 588 1.03 -14.69 -24.54
C ASP A 588 2.07 -14.06 -25.49
N VAL A 589 2.21 -14.62 -26.68
CA VAL A 589 3.11 -14.10 -27.72
C VAL A 589 2.51 -12.92 -28.49
N ALA A 590 1.19 -12.73 -28.49
CA ALA A 590 0.54 -11.66 -29.24
C ALA A 590 1.08 -10.25 -28.89
N ALA A 591 1.42 -10.02 -27.62
CA ALA A 591 2.02 -8.77 -27.17
C ALA A 591 3.38 -8.46 -27.82
N HIS A 592 4.14 -9.49 -28.22
CA HIS A 592 5.46 -9.35 -28.86
C HIS A 592 5.37 -9.04 -30.35
N GLU A 593 4.21 -9.29 -30.97
CA GLU A 593 3.96 -8.98 -32.38
C GLU A 593 3.59 -7.50 -32.59
N ILE A 594 3.24 -6.79 -31.52
CA ILE A 594 2.88 -5.37 -31.59
C ILE A 594 4.15 -4.52 -31.75
N PRO A 595 4.16 -3.56 -32.71
CA PRO A 595 5.27 -2.65 -32.89
C PRO A 595 5.66 -1.90 -31.60
N ALA A 596 6.93 -1.52 -31.52
CA ALA A 596 7.39 -0.60 -30.47
C ALA A 596 6.71 0.77 -30.62
N ALA A 597 6.66 1.52 -29.52
CA ALA A 597 6.16 2.90 -29.53
C ALA A 597 6.90 3.73 -30.60
N ALA A 598 6.15 4.42 -31.44
CA ALA A 598 6.67 5.33 -32.46
C ALA A 598 5.84 6.62 -32.46
N PRO A 599 5.83 7.38 -31.34
CA PRO A 599 5.03 8.58 -31.22
C PRO A 599 5.54 9.67 -32.17
N ALA A 600 4.62 10.26 -32.93
CA ALA A 600 4.88 11.40 -33.79
C ALA A 600 3.92 12.56 -33.45
N ALA A 601 4.32 13.78 -33.80
CA ALA A 601 3.50 14.96 -33.61
C ALA A 601 2.19 14.82 -34.41
N ALA A 602 1.07 15.29 -33.83
CA ALA A 602 -0.23 15.23 -34.47
C ALA A 602 -0.22 15.90 -35.84
N ALA A 603 -0.77 15.23 -36.85
CA ALA A 603 -0.96 15.81 -38.16
C ALA A 603 -2.03 16.92 -38.09
N PRO A 604 -1.92 17.96 -38.95
CA PRO A 604 -2.91 19.02 -38.99
C PRO A 604 -4.27 18.47 -39.40
N ILE A 605 -5.32 18.92 -38.71
CA ILE A 605 -6.71 18.63 -39.06
C ILE A 605 -7.14 19.62 -40.15
N ASP A 606 -7.92 19.15 -41.12
CA ASP A 606 -8.49 20.02 -42.15
C ASP A 606 -9.41 21.08 -41.54
N LYS A 607 -9.27 22.34 -41.97
CA LYS A 607 -10.04 23.48 -41.43
C LYS A 607 -11.55 23.37 -41.61
N SER A 608 -12.04 22.46 -42.47
CA SER A 608 -13.48 22.21 -42.57
C SER A 608 -14.07 21.63 -41.29
N ILE A 609 -13.26 21.01 -40.42
CA ILE A 609 -13.72 20.47 -39.13
C ILE A 609 -14.11 21.58 -38.15
N ASP A 610 -13.50 22.77 -38.26
CA ASP A 610 -13.82 23.95 -37.43
C ASP A 610 -15.25 24.47 -37.66
N LYS A 611 -15.90 24.09 -38.77
CA LYS A 611 -17.23 24.57 -39.15
C LYS A 611 -18.28 24.19 -38.10
N TRP A 612 -19.00 25.21 -37.61
CA TRP A 612 -20.21 25.05 -36.83
C TRP A 612 -21.43 24.81 -37.72
N PHE A 613 -22.16 23.75 -37.43
CA PHE A 613 -23.46 23.45 -38.03
C PHE A 613 -24.57 23.92 -37.11
N PHE A 614 -25.49 24.71 -37.65
CA PHE A 614 -26.68 25.17 -36.95
C PHE A 614 -27.83 24.26 -37.36
N ILE A 615 -28.10 23.24 -36.55
CA ILE A 615 -29.11 22.23 -36.82
C ILE A 615 -30.39 22.67 -36.09
N SER A 616 -31.42 23.00 -36.85
CA SER A 616 -32.74 23.26 -36.31
C SER A 616 -33.58 21.97 -36.36
N GLY A 617 -33.74 21.30 -35.23
CA GLY A 617 -34.76 20.26 -35.03
C GLY A 617 -36.04 20.87 -34.45
N ALA A 618 -37.21 20.44 -34.93
CA ALA A 618 -38.51 20.95 -34.50
C ALA A 618 -38.73 20.74 -32.99
N HIS A 619 -39.07 21.83 -32.28
CA HIS A 619 -39.43 21.81 -30.86
C HIS A 619 -40.50 20.78 -30.50
#